data_AF-A0A0L0CGB2-F1
#
_entry.id   AF-A0A0L0CGB2-F1
#
_cell.length_a   1.000
_cell.length_b   1.000
_cell.length_c   1.000
_cell.angle_alpha   90.00
_cell.angle_beta   90.00
_cell.angle_gamma   90.00
#
_symmetry.space_group_name_H-M   'P 1'
#
loop_
_entity.id
_entity.type
_entity.pdbx_description
1 polymer ?
#
loop_
_entity_poly.entity_id
_entity_poly.type
_entity_poly.pdbx_seq_one_letter_code
_entity_poly.pdbx_strand_id
1 'polypeptide(L)'
;MLPKTPKSPFWKFVKSSAKTLFIIETFCFAASYGVYYRMNTNREFRQYINENFPFVLDYYYKVGEFLGDSNLREIDSTIWRGLGYGLMRLTAPSEEKIAKIRATTAGVHLTEDEKKKVLFLKKLQEAAYQKDPVYLKKPEN
;
A
#
# COMPACT_ATOMS: atom_id res chain seq x y z
N MET A 1 53.23 -18.77 42.45
CA MET A 1 51.94 -19.28 41.93
C MET A 1 50.90 -18.18 42.09
N LEU A 2 50.31 -17.66 41.00
CA LEU A 2 49.34 -16.57 41.07
C LEU A 2 47.99 -17.09 41.58
N PRO A 3 47.39 -16.50 42.64
CA PRO A 3 46.11 -16.95 43.15
C PRO A 3 44.98 -16.58 42.17
N LYS A 4 44.22 -17.59 41.74
CA LYS A 4 43.00 -17.38 40.95
C LYS A 4 41.92 -16.82 41.88
N THR A 5 41.68 -15.51 41.80
CA THR A 5 40.58 -14.89 42.54
C THR A 5 39.23 -15.34 41.94
N PRO A 6 38.23 -15.67 42.76
CA PRO A 6 36.93 -16.11 42.28
C PRO A 6 36.21 -14.96 41.56
N LYS A 7 35.73 -15.20 40.34
CA LYS A 7 34.96 -14.20 39.57
C LYS A 7 33.68 -13.84 40.33
N SER A 8 33.45 -12.54 40.53
CA SER A 8 32.33 -12.00 41.32
C SER A 8 30.96 -12.54 40.84
N PRO A 9 30.11 -13.06 41.75
CA PRO A 9 28.76 -13.53 41.44
C PRO A 9 27.89 -12.46 40.75
N PHE A 10 28.08 -11.20 41.12
CA PHE A 10 27.35 -10.07 40.55
C PHE A 10 27.56 -9.92 39.04
N TRP A 11 28.80 -10.05 38.57
CA TRP A 11 29.11 -10.00 37.13
C TRP A 11 28.49 -11.15 36.32
N LYS A 12 28.24 -12.30 36.96
CA LYS A 12 27.51 -13.41 36.31
C LYS A 12 26.03 -13.08 36.16
N PHE A 13 25.41 -12.50 37.19
CA PHE A 13 24.01 -12.05 37.15
C PHE A 13 23.78 -10.97 36.10
N VAL A 14 24.63 -9.92 36.07
CA VAL A 14 24.51 -8.82 35.10
C VAL A 14 24.64 -9.32 33.66
N LYS A 15 25.56 -10.25 33.39
CA LYS A 15 25.71 -10.84 32.05
C LYS A 15 24.51 -11.70 31.65
N SER A 16 23.92 -12.42 32.61
CA SER A 16 22.73 -13.24 32.38
C SER A 16 21.50 -12.36 32.12
N SER A 17 21.28 -11.33 32.95
CA SER A 17 20.14 -10.41 32.78
C SER A 17 20.22 -9.62 31.48
N ALA A 18 21.41 -9.13 31.12
CA ALA A 18 21.62 -8.43 29.86
C ALA A 18 21.24 -9.32 28.66
N LYS A 19 21.68 -10.58 28.65
CA LYS A 19 21.33 -11.53 27.57
C LYS A 19 19.81 -11.74 27.47
N THR A 20 19.14 -11.89 28.61
CA THR A 20 17.68 -12.03 28.65
C THR A 20 16.97 -10.79 28.12
N LEU A 21 17.43 -9.59 28.50
CA LEU A 21 16.85 -8.34 27.99
C LEU A 21 16.99 -8.22 26.48
N PHE A 22 18.14 -8.59 25.89
CA PHE A 22 18.30 -8.59 24.43
C PHE A 22 17.32 -9.53 23.73
N ILE A 23 17.07 -10.70 24.31
CA ILE A 23 16.09 -11.65 23.76
C ILE A 23 14.69 -11.05 23.82
N ILE A 24 14.28 -10.54 25.00
CA ILE A 24 12.98 -9.90 25.19
C ILE A 24 12.79 -8.74 24.21
N GLU A 25 13.78 -7.84 24.13
CA GLU A 25 13.76 -6.69 23.22
C GLU A 25 13.60 -7.13 21.77
N THR A 26 14.33 -8.16 21.34
CA THR A 26 14.23 -8.71 19.98
C THR A 26 12.83 -9.24 19.69
N PHE A 27 12.23 -9.97 20.64
CA PHE A 27 10.86 -10.47 20.50
C PHE A 27 9.83 -9.34 20.47
N CYS A 28 9.99 -8.31 21.32
CA CYS A 28 9.14 -7.12 21.32
C CYS A 28 9.24 -6.35 20.00
N PHE A 29 10.45 -6.15 19.48
CA PHE A 29 10.67 -5.52 18.18
C PHE A 29 10.05 -6.33 17.05
N ALA A 30 10.22 -7.65 17.05
CA ALA A 30 9.63 -8.53 16.04
C ALA A 30 8.09 -8.50 16.07
N ALA A 31 7.49 -8.51 17.26
CA ALA A 31 6.04 -8.39 17.42
C ALA A 31 5.53 -7.03 16.94
N SER A 32 6.19 -5.94 17.34
CA SER A 32 5.84 -4.57 16.92
C SER A 32 5.95 -4.40 15.41
N TYR A 33 7.03 -4.91 14.79
CA TYR A 33 7.19 -4.92 13.34
C TYR A 33 6.12 -5.77 12.66
N GLY A 34 5.74 -6.90 13.25
CA GLY A 34 4.64 -7.73 12.74
C GLY A 34 3.32 -6.97 12.67
N VAL A 35 2.99 -6.21 13.73
CA VAL A 35 1.81 -5.33 13.75
C VAL A 35 1.92 -4.25 12.68
N TYR A 36 3.06 -3.57 12.58
CA TYR A 36 3.32 -2.54 11.58
C TYR A 36 3.18 -3.08 10.14
N TYR A 37 3.78 -4.22 9.85
CA TYR A 37 3.70 -4.88 8.55
C TYR A 37 2.26 -5.27 8.22
N ARG A 38 1.51 -5.78 9.21
CA ARG A 38 0.11 -6.16 9.04
C ARG A 38 -0.79 -4.95 8.77
N MET A 39 -0.54 -3.81 9.43
CA MET A 39 -1.23 -2.54 9.19
C MET A 39 -1.01 -2.00 7.78
N ASN A 40 0.23 -2.07 7.29
CA ASN A 40 0.56 -1.65 5.93
C ASN A 40 -0.11 -2.55 4.88
N THR A 41 -0.14 -3.86 5.13
CA THR A 41 -0.68 -4.84 4.16
C THR A 41 -2.21 -4.87 4.14
N ASN A 42 -2.88 -4.74 5.29
CA ASN A 42 -4.33 -4.94 5.40
C ASN A 42 -5.02 -3.72 6.01
N ARG A 43 -5.92 -3.10 5.24
CA ARG A 43 -6.75 -1.99 5.74
C ARG A 43 -7.78 -2.43 6.78
N GLU A 44 -8.39 -3.61 6.62
CA GLU A 44 -9.34 -4.17 7.62
C GLU A 44 -8.68 -4.35 8.99
N PHE A 45 -7.38 -4.71 9.01
CA PHE A 45 -6.63 -4.79 10.26
C PHE A 45 -6.39 -3.42 10.89
N ARG A 46 -6.13 -2.38 10.09
CA ARG A 46 -6.10 -0.99 10.58
C ARG A 46 -7.43 -0.58 11.19
N GLN A 47 -8.56 -0.98 10.58
CA GLN A 47 -9.88 -0.71 11.13
C GLN A 47 -10.10 -1.43 12.48
N TYR A 48 -9.75 -2.72 12.55
CA TYR A 48 -9.80 -3.47 13.80
C TYR A 48 -8.97 -2.80 14.92
N ILE A 49 -7.76 -2.33 14.61
CA ILE A 49 -6.93 -1.60 15.57
C ILE A 49 -7.57 -0.26 15.93
N ASN A 50 -8.19 0.45 15.00
CA ASN A 50 -8.91 1.69 15.30
C ASN A 50 -10.00 1.47 16.37
N GLU A 51 -10.73 0.36 16.25
CA GLU A 51 -11.84 0.01 17.16
C GLU A 51 -11.35 -0.46 18.54
N ASN A 52 -10.25 -1.23 18.60
CA ASN A 52 -9.77 -1.84 19.84
C ASN A 52 -8.66 -1.03 20.53
N PHE A 53 -7.75 -0.44 19.76
CA PHE A 53 -6.54 0.24 20.23
C PHE A 53 -6.26 1.52 19.42
N PRO A 54 -7.11 2.55 19.53
CA PRO A 54 -7.00 3.78 18.73
C PRO A 54 -5.66 4.51 18.93
N PHE A 55 -5.03 4.36 20.11
CA PHE A 55 -3.72 4.97 20.39
C PHE A 55 -2.59 4.37 19.55
N VAL A 56 -2.63 3.07 19.23
CA VAL A 56 -1.60 2.41 18.42
C VAL A 56 -1.69 2.92 16.99
N LEU A 57 -2.91 3.09 16.49
CA LEU A 57 -3.15 3.63 15.16
C LEU A 57 -2.71 5.10 15.05
N ASP A 58 -2.98 5.91 16.07
CA ASP A 58 -2.52 7.31 16.10
C ASP A 58 -0.98 7.39 16.07
N TYR A 59 -0.30 6.53 16.84
CA TYR A 59 1.16 6.45 16.78
C TYR A 59 1.66 6.01 15.40
N TYR A 60 1.00 5.02 14.80
CA TYR A 60 1.29 4.57 13.45
C TYR A 60 1.21 5.71 12.42
N TYR A 61 0.15 6.53 12.46
CA TYR A 61 0.03 7.68 11.57
C TYR A 61 1.08 8.75 11.87
N LYS A 62 1.34 9.07 13.14
CA LYS A 62 2.38 10.04 13.52
C LYS A 62 3.77 9.62 13.02
N VAL A 63 4.10 8.34 13.11
CA VAL A 63 5.36 7.81 12.57
C VAL A 63 5.39 7.94 11.04
N GLY A 64 4.27 7.66 10.36
CA GLY A 64 4.15 7.87 8.91
C GLY A 64 4.36 9.33 8.52
N GLU A 65 3.68 10.25 9.20
CA GLU A 65 3.78 11.70 9.03
C GLU A 65 5.20 12.23 9.33
N PHE A 66 5.88 11.64 10.30
CA PHE A 66 7.26 11.98 10.63
C PHE A 66 8.25 11.50 9.57
N LEU A 67 8.02 10.33 8.97
CA LEU A 67 8.87 9.76 7.92
C LEU A 67 8.57 10.34 6.53
N GLY A 68 7.39 10.95 6.32
CA GLY A 68 7.02 11.63 5.09
C GLY A 68 5.60 12.18 5.11
N ASP A 69 5.24 12.93 4.07
CA ASP A 69 3.90 13.52 3.94
C ASP A 69 2.87 12.45 3.54
N SER A 70 2.33 11.75 4.54
CA SER A 70 1.43 10.62 4.33
C SER A 70 -0.02 10.99 4.63
N ASN A 71 -0.85 11.12 3.59
CA ASN A 71 -2.31 11.34 3.70
C ASN A 71 -3.09 10.07 4.15
N LEU A 72 -2.42 9.09 4.77
CA LEU A 72 -2.95 7.78 5.14
C LEU A 72 -4.15 7.88 6.10
N ARG A 73 -4.04 8.79 7.07
CA ARG A 73 -5.09 9.04 8.07
C ARG A 73 -6.36 9.58 7.42
N GLU A 74 -6.23 10.52 6.50
CA GLU A 74 -7.37 11.09 5.78
C GLU A 74 -8.06 10.04 4.94
N ILE A 75 -7.28 9.27 4.15
CA ILE A 75 -7.78 8.19 3.30
C ILE A 75 -8.57 7.17 4.12
N ASP A 76 -8.01 6.68 5.23
CA ASP A 76 -8.69 5.70 6.08
C ASP A 76 -9.97 6.30 6.70
N SER A 77 -9.93 7.56 7.14
CA SER A 77 -11.11 8.26 7.68
C SER A 77 -12.23 8.40 6.64
N THR A 78 -11.89 8.70 5.40
CA THR A 78 -12.86 8.82 4.29
C THR A 78 -13.46 7.47 3.95
N ILE A 79 -12.64 6.40 3.97
CA ILE A 79 -13.10 5.03 3.72
C ILE A 79 -14.03 4.58 4.84
N TRP A 80 -13.62 4.68 6.10
CA TRP A 80 -14.42 4.22 7.24
C TRP A 80 -15.69 5.03 7.47
N ARG A 81 -15.74 6.31 7.07
CA ARG A 81 -16.97 7.12 7.05
C ARG A 81 -17.99 6.67 5.99
N GLY A 82 -17.78 5.53 5.33
CA GLY A 82 -18.74 4.87 4.43
C GLY A 82 -18.70 5.40 2.99
N LEU A 83 -18.39 6.70 2.82
CA LEU A 83 -18.33 7.33 1.50
C LEU A 83 -17.19 6.74 0.65
N GLY A 84 -16.03 6.48 1.24
CA GLY A 84 -14.89 5.87 0.53
C GLY A 84 -15.06 4.38 0.24
N TYR A 85 -15.80 3.60 1.05
CA TYR A 85 -16.13 2.21 0.68
C TYR A 85 -17.07 2.15 -0.54
N GLY A 86 -18.07 3.04 -0.59
CA GLY A 86 -18.97 3.16 -1.74
C GLY A 86 -18.22 3.56 -3.00
N LEU A 87 -17.44 4.64 -2.93
CA LEU A 87 -16.61 5.10 -4.06
C LEU A 87 -15.56 4.06 -4.46
N MET A 88 -14.86 3.42 -3.52
CA MET A 88 -13.90 2.35 -3.85
C MET A 88 -14.59 1.19 -4.56
N ARG A 89 -15.80 0.78 -4.16
CA ARG A 89 -16.57 -0.24 -4.89
C ARG A 89 -16.97 0.23 -6.29
N LEU A 90 -17.30 1.51 -6.45
CA LEU A 90 -17.69 2.08 -7.74
C LEU A 90 -16.50 2.30 -8.68
N THR A 91 -15.31 2.57 -8.13
CA THR A 91 -14.07 2.80 -8.87
C THR A 91 -13.22 1.54 -9.02
N ALA A 92 -13.47 0.49 -8.22
CA ALA A 92 -12.86 -0.81 -8.44
C ALA A 92 -13.21 -1.23 -9.87
N PRO A 93 -12.22 -1.50 -10.74
CA PRO A 93 -12.52 -2.03 -12.06
C PRO A 93 -13.28 -3.33 -11.81
N SER A 94 -14.57 -3.34 -12.17
CA SER A 94 -15.42 -4.51 -12.00
C SER A 94 -14.65 -5.74 -12.51
N GLU A 95 -14.76 -6.88 -11.83
CA GLU A 95 -14.03 -8.08 -12.22
C GLU A 95 -14.23 -8.40 -13.70
N GLU A 96 -15.37 -8.01 -14.27
CA GLU A 96 -15.66 -8.03 -15.71
C GLU A 96 -14.67 -7.22 -16.57
N LYS A 97 -14.24 -6.02 -16.16
CA LYS A 97 -13.21 -5.24 -16.85
C LYS A 97 -11.85 -5.90 -16.76
N ILE A 98 -11.50 -6.48 -15.61
CA ILE A 98 -10.24 -7.23 -15.43
C ILE A 98 -10.28 -8.51 -16.26
N ALA A 99 -11.39 -9.23 -16.27
CA ALA A 99 -11.62 -10.43 -17.07
C ALA A 99 -11.62 -10.10 -18.57
N LYS A 100 -12.21 -8.98 -18.99
CA LYS A 100 -12.20 -8.52 -20.38
C LYS A 100 -10.81 -8.09 -20.82
N ILE A 101 -10.04 -7.42 -19.97
CA ILE A 101 -8.64 -7.10 -20.25
C ILE A 101 -7.81 -8.39 -20.33
N ARG A 102 -7.98 -9.32 -19.38
CA ARG A 102 -7.26 -10.60 -19.37
C ARG A 102 -7.62 -11.50 -20.56
N ALA A 103 -8.89 -11.51 -20.98
CA ALA A 103 -9.35 -12.19 -22.21
C ALA A 103 -8.83 -11.50 -23.48
N THR A 104 -8.73 -10.17 -23.48
CA THR A 104 -8.15 -9.40 -24.59
C THR A 104 -6.63 -9.60 -24.66
N THR A 105 -5.94 -9.73 -23.53
CA THR A 105 -4.51 -10.02 -23.43
C THR A 105 -4.17 -11.49 -23.73
N ALA A 106 -5.13 -12.41 -23.59
CA ALA A 106 -4.97 -13.84 -23.91
C ALA A 106 -5.17 -14.18 -25.40
N GLY A 107 -5.21 -13.20 -26.31
CA GLY A 107 -5.19 -13.45 -27.74
C GLY A 107 -6.49 -14.07 -28.30
N VAL A 108 -7.64 -13.63 -27.81
CA VAL A 108 -8.94 -14.01 -28.40
C VAL A 108 -9.15 -13.25 -29.71
N HIS A 109 -9.47 -14.00 -30.76
CA HIS A 109 -9.72 -13.52 -32.12
C HIS A 109 -10.89 -12.51 -32.14
N LEU A 110 -10.56 -11.21 -32.07
CA LEU A 110 -11.53 -10.11 -32.10
C LEU A 110 -12.37 -10.21 -33.37
N THR A 111 -13.70 -10.20 -33.20
CA THR A 111 -14.65 -10.12 -34.31
C THR A 111 -14.51 -8.77 -35.03
N GLU A 112 -14.83 -8.70 -36.32
CA GLU A 112 -14.64 -7.49 -37.15
C GLU A 112 -15.32 -6.25 -36.54
N ASP A 113 -16.46 -6.42 -35.88
CA ASP A 113 -17.18 -5.33 -35.22
C ASP A 113 -16.42 -4.77 -34.01
N GLU A 114 -15.72 -5.63 -33.26
CA GLU A 114 -14.90 -5.20 -32.14
C GLU A 114 -13.62 -4.48 -32.61
N LYS A 115 -13.02 -4.93 -33.72
CA LYS A 115 -11.91 -4.22 -34.37
C LYS A 115 -12.32 -2.81 -34.82
N LYS A 116 -13.50 -2.66 -35.42
CA LYS A 116 -14.05 -1.35 -35.82
C LYS A 116 -14.26 -0.43 -34.63
N LYS A 117 -14.77 -0.96 -33.50
CA LYS A 117 -14.95 -0.18 -32.26
C LYS A 117 -13.63 0.26 -31.65
N VAL A 118 -12.63 -0.61 -31.59
CA VAL A 118 -11.29 -0.24 -31.11
C VAL A 118 -10.63 0.78 -32.03
N LEU A 119 -10.77 0.63 -33.35
CA LEU A 119 -10.27 1.60 -34.32
C LEU A 119 -10.95 2.96 -34.16
N PHE A 120 -12.26 2.99 -33.93
CA PHE A 120 -13.01 4.21 -33.68
C PHE A 120 -12.55 4.92 -32.40
N LEU A 121 -12.38 4.18 -31.30
CA LEU A 121 -11.86 4.73 -30.04
C LEU A 121 -10.45 5.27 -30.19
N LYS A 122 -9.59 4.58 -30.94
CA LYS A 122 -8.23 5.04 -31.25
C LYS A 122 -8.25 6.37 -32.01
N LYS A 123 -9.15 6.51 -33.01
CA LYS A 123 -9.34 7.77 -33.75
C LYS A 123 -9.89 8.90 -32.88
N LEU A 124 -10.82 8.60 -31.95
CA LEU A 124 -11.32 9.60 -31.01
C LEU A 124 -10.24 10.08 -30.06
N GLN A 125 -9.42 9.16 -29.55
CA GLN A 125 -8.30 9.51 -28.68
C GLN A 125 -7.25 10.34 -29.42
N GLU A 126 -6.95 9.98 -30.66
CA GLU A 126 -6.04 10.74 -31.53
C GLU A 126 -6.59 12.14 -31.82
N ALA A 127 -7.89 12.26 -32.14
CA ALA A 127 -8.56 13.55 -32.33
C ALA A 127 -8.59 14.40 -31.05
N ALA A 128 -8.73 13.77 -29.88
CA ALA A 128 -8.69 14.45 -28.58
C ALA A 128 -7.26 14.90 -28.21
N TYR A 129 -6.23 14.19 -28.67
CA TYR A 129 -4.82 14.52 -28.43
C TYR A 129 -4.23 15.46 -29.49
N GLN A 130 -4.91 15.61 -30.63
CA GLN A 130 -4.53 16.54 -31.69
C GLN A 130 -4.80 17.97 -31.23
N LYS A 131 -3.76 18.57 -30.63
CA LYS A 131 -3.77 19.88 -29.98
C LYS A 131 -3.98 21.07 -30.93
N ASP A 132 -3.86 20.86 -32.24
CA ASP A 132 -4.04 21.89 -33.25
C ASP A 132 -5.28 21.62 -34.11
N PRO A 133 -6.24 22.55 -34.15
CA PRO A 133 -7.44 22.35 -34.93
C PRO A 133 -7.18 22.37 -36.44
N VAL A 134 -7.90 21.50 -37.16
CA VAL A 134 -7.77 21.19 -38.59
C VAL A 134 -7.76 22.42 -39.53
N TYR A 135 -8.30 23.56 -39.10
CA TYR A 135 -8.34 24.81 -39.88
C TYR A 135 -7.01 25.58 -39.96
N LEU A 136 -5.94 25.13 -39.28
CA LEU A 136 -4.60 25.73 -39.40
C LEU A 136 -3.66 25.02 -40.40
N LYS A 137 -4.12 23.96 -41.08
CA LYS A 137 -3.31 23.30 -42.11
C LYS A 137 -3.23 24.20 -43.35
N LYS A 138 -2.16 25.00 -43.42
CA LYS A 138 -1.76 25.75 -44.62
C LYS A 138 -1.49 24.75 -45.75
N PRO A 139 -2.07 24.93 -46.95
CA PRO A 139 -1.72 24.08 -48.09
C PRO A 139 -0.23 24.30 -48.42
N GLU A 140 0.55 23.23 -48.39
CA GLU A 140 1.90 23.19 -48.97
C GLU A 140 1.76 23.27 -50.50
N ASN A 141 2.50 24.20 -51.10
CA ASN A 141 2.70 24.33 -52.55
C ASN A 141 3.59 23.21 -53.08
#